data_AF-A0A933MXY3-F1
#
_entry.id   AF-A0A933MXY3-F1
#
_cell.length_a   1.000
_cell.length_b   1.000
_cell.length_c   1.000
_cell.angle_alpha   90.00
_cell.angle_beta   90.00
_cell.angle_gamma   90.00
#
_symmetry.space_group_name_H-M   'P 1'
#
loop_
_entity.id
_entity.type
_entity.pdbx_description
1 polymer ?
#
loop_
_entity_poly.entity_id
_entity_poly.type
_entity_poly.pdbx_seq_one_letter_code
_entity_poly.pdbx_strand_id
1 'polypeptide(L)'
;MGTESAEPELITIIEGPTPEFHVVGDPWTFSVLEGQAAYIAAACQVRSFNGQKLLDRCRRAWTTQRAIRLDFRQMDGLRRQVEIIGARLDKIEGVDVLNLWVRQPVRALIGGINDSAPYASDD
;
A
#
# COMPACT_ATOMS: atom_id res chain seq x y z
N MET A 1 11.58 -24.41 3.39
CA MET A 1 10.83 -23.98 4.60
C MET A 1 9.65 -23.18 4.09
N GLY A 2 8.45 -23.78 4.08
CA GLY A 2 7.29 -23.18 3.42
C GLY A 2 6.85 -21.90 4.13
N THR A 3 6.79 -20.80 3.39
CA THR A 3 6.08 -19.60 3.83
C THR A 3 4.59 -19.91 3.81
N GLU A 4 4.09 -20.48 4.91
CA GLU A 4 2.67 -20.41 5.22
C GLU A 4 2.37 -18.91 5.39
N SER A 5 1.98 -18.27 4.30
CA SER A 5 1.86 -16.82 4.23
C SER A 5 0.66 -16.42 5.07
N ALA A 6 0.92 -15.90 6.27
CA ALA A 6 -0.13 -15.34 7.11
C ALA A 6 -0.96 -14.34 6.29
N GLU A 7 -2.29 -14.44 6.39
CA GLU A 7 -3.20 -13.58 5.63
C GLU A 7 -2.88 -12.09 5.88
N PRO A 8 -2.79 -11.25 4.83
CA PRO A 8 -2.36 -9.87 4.98
C PRO A 8 -3.33 -9.05 5.84
N GLU A 9 -2.81 -8.10 6.60
CA GLU A 9 -3.63 -7.08 7.26
C GLU A 9 -4.26 -6.16 6.20
N LEU A 10 -5.58 -6.14 6.10
CA LEU A 10 -6.27 -5.25 5.17
C LEU A 10 -6.60 -3.91 5.82
N ILE A 11 -6.16 -2.83 5.18
CA ILE A 11 -6.54 -1.46 5.47
C ILE A 11 -7.50 -1.03 4.36
N THR A 12 -8.78 -0.91 4.68
CA THR A 12 -9.82 -0.65 3.67
C THR A 12 -10.27 0.80 3.70
N ILE A 13 -10.34 1.42 2.52
CA ILE A 13 -11.01 2.70 2.34
C ILE A 13 -12.50 2.42 2.16
N ILE A 14 -13.26 2.78 3.19
CA ILE A 14 -14.72 2.58 3.22
C ILE A 14 -15.42 3.74 2.51
N GLU A 15 -14.96 4.96 2.73
CA GLU A 15 -15.52 6.21 2.22
C GLU A 15 -14.40 7.15 1.77
N GLY A 16 -14.67 7.97 0.75
CA GLY A 16 -13.71 8.90 0.17
C GLY A 16 -13.38 8.58 -1.29
N PRO A 17 -12.68 9.49 -1.98
CA PRO A 17 -12.25 9.28 -3.35
C PRO A 17 -11.22 8.15 -3.44
N THR A 18 -11.06 7.58 -4.64
CA THR A 18 -9.92 6.72 -4.97
C THR A 18 -8.60 7.44 -4.61
N PRO A 19 -7.67 6.81 -3.88
CA PRO A 19 -6.39 7.42 -3.56
C PRO A 19 -5.60 7.79 -4.80
N GLU A 20 -5.03 8.98 -4.79
CA GLU A 20 -4.05 9.40 -5.78
C GLU A 20 -2.65 8.99 -5.31
N PHE A 21 -1.98 8.19 -6.14
CA PHE A 21 -0.64 7.70 -5.88
C PHE A 21 0.38 8.54 -6.64
N HIS A 22 1.39 9.03 -5.94
CA HIS A 22 2.46 9.82 -6.51
C HIS A 22 3.78 9.06 -6.33
N VAL A 23 4.55 8.89 -7.41
CA VAL A 23 5.87 8.25 -7.31
C VAL A 23 6.76 9.07 -6.39
N VAL A 24 7.47 8.41 -5.49
CA VAL A 24 8.40 9.06 -4.56
C VAL A 24 9.82 8.52 -4.72
N GLY A 25 10.79 9.38 -4.40
CA GLY A 25 12.23 9.08 -4.50
C GLY A 25 12.95 9.11 -3.15
N ASP A 26 12.24 8.90 -2.04
CA ASP A 26 12.85 8.89 -0.71
C ASP A 26 13.90 7.77 -0.61
N PRO A 27 15.15 8.06 -0.18
CA PRO A 27 16.24 7.08 -0.18
C PRO A 27 15.92 5.77 0.55
N TRP A 28 15.21 5.85 1.67
CA TRP A 28 14.86 4.67 2.48
C TRP A 28 13.93 3.70 1.73
N THR A 29 13.13 4.19 0.78
CA THR A 29 12.18 3.35 0.04
C THR A 29 12.90 2.39 -0.89
N PHE A 30 14.03 2.81 -1.47
CA PHE A 30 14.83 1.93 -2.33
C PHE A 30 15.32 0.71 -1.55
N SER A 31 15.87 0.92 -0.35
CA SER A 31 16.34 -0.16 0.51
C SER A 31 15.24 -1.15 0.91
N VAL A 32 14.01 -0.67 1.14
CA VAL A 32 12.87 -1.54 1.47
C VAL A 32 12.39 -2.35 0.24
N LEU A 33 12.59 -1.81 -0.96
CA LEU A 33 12.14 -2.41 -2.21
C LEU A 33 13.20 -3.26 -2.92
N GLU A 34 14.40 -3.39 -2.36
CA GLU A 34 15.44 -4.24 -2.91
C GLU A 34 14.96 -5.69 -3.00
N GLY A 35 15.01 -6.26 -4.20
CA GLY A 35 14.54 -7.60 -4.48
C GLY A 35 14.67 -7.96 -5.95
N GLN A 36 14.32 -9.21 -6.29
CA GLN A 36 14.41 -9.70 -7.67
C GLN A 36 13.42 -9.04 -8.63
N ALA A 37 12.29 -8.56 -8.12
CA ALA A 37 11.25 -7.92 -8.91
C ALA A 37 11.37 -6.40 -8.84
N ALA A 38 11.18 -5.74 -10.00
CA ALA A 38 11.28 -4.28 -10.11
C ALA A 38 10.03 -3.59 -9.53
N TYR A 39 10.18 -3.01 -8.34
CA TYR A 39 9.19 -2.18 -7.68
C TYR A 39 9.68 -0.73 -7.55
N ILE A 40 8.73 0.18 -7.51
CA ILE A 40 8.92 1.58 -7.13
C ILE A 40 8.01 1.93 -5.97
N ALA A 41 8.40 2.94 -5.19
CA ALA A 41 7.57 3.47 -4.13
C ALA A 41 6.65 4.56 -4.70
N ALA A 42 5.39 4.51 -4.27
CA ALA A 42 4.45 5.60 -4.43
C ALA A 42 3.86 5.98 -3.07
N ALA A 43 3.49 7.25 -2.90
CA ALA A 43 2.84 7.75 -1.70
C ALA A 43 1.40 8.18 -2.00
N CYS A 44 0.52 7.95 -1.02
CA CYS A 44 -0.83 8.51 -1.00
C CYS A 44 -1.19 8.97 0.41
N GLN A 45 -2.18 9.85 0.50
CA GLN A 45 -2.71 10.33 1.77
C GLN A 45 -4.17 9.88 1.91
N VAL A 46 -4.48 9.33 3.08
CA VAL A 46 -5.85 8.95 3.42
C VAL A 46 -6.25 9.62 4.73
N ARG A 47 -7.45 10.20 4.74
CA ARG A 47 -8.05 10.70 5.98
C ARG A 47 -8.51 9.51 6.81
N SER A 48 -8.33 9.59 8.11
CA SER A 48 -8.82 8.56 9.03
C SER A 48 -9.61 9.21 10.16
N PHE A 49 -10.72 8.58 10.54
CA PHE A 49 -11.46 8.97 11.74
C PHE A 49 -10.72 8.58 13.03
N ASN A 50 -9.82 7.58 12.95
CA ASN A 50 -8.98 7.16 14.06
C ASN A 50 -7.60 6.74 13.52
N GLY A 51 -6.76 7.74 13.24
CA GLY A 51 -5.45 7.52 12.63
C GLY A 51 -4.53 6.67 13.51
N GLN A 52 -4.56 6.89 14.83
CA GLN A 52 -3.70 6.18 15.77
C GLN A 52 -4.01 4.67 15.81
N LYS A 53 -5.30 4.29 15.92
CA LYS A 53 -5.70 2.88 15.91
C LYS A 53 -5.28 2.18 14.62
N LEU A 54 -5.30 2.89 13.49
CA LEU A 54 -4.89 2.36 12.20
C LEU A 54 -3.36 2.15 12.12
N LEU A 55 -2.59 3.12 12.62
CA LEU A 55 -1.14 3.00 12.72
C LEU A 55 -0.72 1.84 13.64
N ASP A 56 -1.43 1.64 14.76
CA ASP A 56 -1.14 0.54 15.68
C ASP A 56 -1.44 -0.83 15.05
N ARG A 57 -2.47 -0.93 14.20
CA ARG A 57 -2.72 -2.15 13.39
C ARG A 57 -1.54 -2.43 12.45
N CYS A 58 -1.01 -1.39 11.81
CA CYS A 58 0.14 -1.55 10.91
C CYS A 58 1.37 -2.03 11.67
N ARG A 59 1.68 -1.39 12.80
CA ARG A 59 2.79 -1.80 13.67
C ARG A 59 2.66 -3.26 14.12
N ARG A 60 1.48 -3.67 14.60
CA ARG A 60 1.24 -5.06 15.02
C ARG A 60 1.42 -6.05 13.87
N ALA A 61 0.94 -5.73 12.66
CA ALA A 61 1.12 -6.60 11.50
C ALA A 61 2.61 -6.78 11.15
N TRP A 62 3.38 -5.68 11.07
CA TRP A 62 4.81 -5.77 10.79
C TRP A 62 5.60 -6.50 11.89
N THR A 63 5.29 -6.27 13.17
CA THR A 63 5.93 -7.01 14.29
C THR A 63 5.62 -8.50 14.24
N THR A 64 4.50 -8.91 13.64
CA THR A 64 4.12 -10.31 13.42
C THR A 64 4.51 -10.82 12.04
N GLN A 65 5.42 -10.13 11.34
CA GLN A 65 5.94 -10.49 10.02
C GLN A 65 4.86 -10.67 8.95
N ARG A 66 3.75 -9.94 9.08
CA ARG A 66 2.58 -10.03 8.20
C ARG A 66 2.51 -8.82 7.29
N ALA A 67 2.30 -9.07 6.01
CA ALA A 67 2.13 -8.01 5.01
C ALA A 67 0.87 -7.18 5.31
N ILE A 68 0.86 -5.93 4.84
CA ILE A 68 -0.27 -5.03 4.97
C ILE A 68 -0.67 -4.57 3.56
N ARG A 69 -1.97 -4.61 3.25
CA ARG A 69 -2.48 -4.14 1.96
C ARG A 69 -3.52 -3.04 2.15
N LEU A 70 -3.37 -1.96 1.40
CA LEU A 70 -4.41 -0.97 1.20
C LEU A 70 -5.40 -1.51 0.18
N ASP A 71 -6.66 -1.60 0.55
CA ASP A 71 -7.77 -2.08 -0.27
C ASP A 71 -8.74 -0.92 -0.55
N PHE A 72 -8.93 -0.60 -1.82
CA PHE A 72 -9.67 0.58 -2.27
C PHE A 72 -10.41 0.29 -3.58
N ARG A 73 -11.42 1.11 -3.86
CA ARG A 73 -12.14 1.08 -5.15
C ARG A 73 -11.47 2.04 -6.13
N GLN A 74 -11.28 1.60 -7.36
CA GLN A 74 -10.87 2.45 -8.47
C GLN A 74 -12.07 3.19 -9.08
N MET A 75 -11.78 4.12 -9.99
CA MET A 75 -12.78 4.93 -10.68
C MET A 75 -13.76 4.11 -11.52
N ASP A 76 -13.34 2.93 -12.00
CA ASP A 76 -14.19 1.96 -12.71
C ASP A 76 -15.06 1.09 -11.78
N GLY A 77 -14.93 1.27 -10.46
CA GLY A 77 -15.63 0.51 -9.43
C GLY A 77 -14.96 -0.80 -9.01
N LEU A 78 -13.88 -1.24 -9.67
CA LEU A 78 -13.16 -2.45 -9.32
C LEU A 78 -12.35 -2.26 -8.04
N ARG A 79 -12.26 -3.33 -7.22
CA ARG A 79 -11.41 -3.32 -6.02
C ARG A 79 -9.97 -3.61 -6.41
N ARG A 80 -9.04 -2.83 -5.86
CA ARG A 80 -7.61 -3.06 -5.97
C ARG A 80 -6.94 -3.08 -4.61
N GLN A 81 -5.86 -3.84 -4.56
CA GLN A 81 -4.99 -3.92 -3.39
C GLN A 81 -3.57 -3.54 -3.77
N VAL A 82 -2.92 -2.76 -2.93
CA VAL A 82 -1.49 -2.44 -3.01
C VAL A 82 -0.85 -2.65 -1.65
N GLU A 83 0.37 -3.15 -1.63
CA GLU A 83 1.06 -3.44 -0.37
C GLU A 83 1.68 -2.16 0.21
N ILE A 84 1.42 -1.93 1.49
CA ILE A 84 1.93 -0.80 2.26
C ILE A 84 3.32 -1.18 2.79
N ILE A 85 4.32 -0.38 2.42
CA ILE A 85 5.72 -0.53 2.86
C ILE A 85 6.11 0.46 3.95
N GLY A 86 5.28 1.48 4.19
CA GLY A 86 5.48 2.46 5.25
C GLY A 86 4.22 3.24 5.56
N ALA A 87 4.09 3.72 6.80
CA ALA A 87 2.96 4.51 7.25
C ALA A 87 3.41 5.56 8.27
N ARG A 88 2.89 6.79 8.14
CA ARG A 88 3.09 7.89 9.10
C ARG A 88 1.78 8.61 9.34
N LEU A 89 1.45 8.82 10.61
CA LEU A 89 0.31 9.61 11.02
C LEU A 89 0.74 11.06 11.24
N ASP A 90 0.11 11.98 10.54
CA ASP A 90 0.25 13.42 10.71
C ASP A 90 -1.12 14.03 11.10
N LYS A 91 -1.10 15.22 11.72
CA LYS A 91 -2.30 16.03 11.96
C LYS A 91 -2.26 17.25 11.06
N ILE A 92 -3.22 17.35 10.13
CA ILE A 92 -3.35 18.47 9.21
C ILE A 92 -4.68 19.15 9.53
N GLU A 93 -4.64 20.44 9.91
CA GLU A 93 -5.83 21.21 10.27
C GLU A 93 -6.71 20.53 11.34
N GLY A 94 -6.07 19.84 12.30
CA GLY A 94 -6.76 19.10 13.36
C GLY A 94 -7.32 17.73 12.94
N VAL A 95 -7.22 17.35 11.66
CA VAL A 95 -7.65 16.05 11.13
C VAL A 95 -6.49 15.06 11.07
N ASP A 96 -6.74 13.82 11.46
CA ASP A 96 -5.78 12.72 11.32
C ASP A 96 -5.62 12.32 9.84
N VAL A 97 -4.39 12.43 9.33
CA VAL A 97 -4.03 12.06 7.97
C VAL A 97 -2.94 10.99 8.02
N LEU A 98 -3.22 9.85 7.41
CA LEU A 98 -2.25 8.77 7.27
C LEU A 98 -1.56 8.91 5.91
N ASN A 99 -0.26 9.19 5.95
CA ASN A 99 0.62 9.09 4.79
C ASN A 99 1.05 7.64 4.65
N LEU A 100 0.77 7.07 3.48
CA LEU A 100 1.07 5.68 3.15
C LEU A 100 2.07 5.64 2.02
N TRP A 101 3.14 4.86 2.20
CA TRP A 101 4.04 4.45 1.13
C TRP A 101 3.66 3.04 0.71
N VAL A 102 3.51 2.84 -0.59
CA VAL A 102 3.12 1.57 -1.18
C VAL A 102 4.13 1.16 -2.24
N ARG A 103 4.27 -0.15 -2.45
CA ARG A 103 5.03 -0.67 -3.58
C ARG A 103 4.14 -0.79 -4.81
N GLN A 104 4.63 -0.32 -5.95
CA GLN A 104 3.99 -0.52 -7.25
C GLN A 104 4.97 -1.19 -8.21
N PRO A 105 4.52 -2.18 -8.99
CA PRO A 105 5.39 -2.80 -9.96
C PRO A 105 5.70 -1.79 -11.07
N VAL A 106 6.96 -1.70 -11.51
CA VAL A 106 7.39 -0.72 -12.53
C VAL A 106 6.53 -0.81 -13.80
N ARG A 107 6.07 -2.01 -14.18
CA ARG A 107 5.17 -2.22 -15.32
C ARG A 107 3.87 -1.40 -15.26
N ALA A 108 3.34 -1.12 -14.06
CA ALA A 108 2.12 -0.33 -13.89
C ALA A 108 2.30 1.15 -14.25
N LEU A 109 3.55 1.64 -14.31
CA LEU A 109 3.86 2.99 -14.77
C LEU A 109 4.04 3.07 -16.30
N ILE A 110 4.51 1.97 -16.90
CA ILE A 110 4.87 1.92 -18.33
C ILE A 110 3.67 1.50 -19.18
N GLY A 111 2.77 0.67 -18.63
CA GLY A 111 1.51 0.29 -19.26
C GLY A 111 0.35 1.12 -18.70
N GLY A 112 -0.29 1.95 -19.53
CA GLY A 112 -1.43 2.75 -19.10
C GLY A 112 -2.56 1.89 -18.52
N ILE A 113 -2.82 2.04 -17.22
CA ILE A 113 -4.01 1.73 -16.39
C ILE A 113 -4.72 0.35 -16.53
N ASN A 114 -4.56 -0.40 -17.62
CA ASN A 114 -5.37 -1.58 -17.95
C ASN A 114 -4.69 -2.94 -17.73
N ASP A 115 -3.52 -3.02 -17.09
CA ASP A 115 -2.93 -4.33 -16.81
C ASP A 115 -3.45 -4.89 -15.47
N SER A 116 -4.63 -5.50 -15.56
CA SER A 116 -5.24 -6.32 -14.51
C SER A 116 -4.82 -7.77 -14.70
N ALA A 117 -3.56 -8.09 -14.46
CA ALA A 117 -3.13 -9.49 -14.35
C ALA A 117 -2.61 -9.77 -12.93
N PRO A 118 -3.43 -10.36 -12.04
CA PRO A 118 -2.90 -11.24 -11.02
C PRO A 118 -2.56 -12.59 -11.69
N TYR A 119 -1.71 -13.38 -11.02
CA TYR A 119 -1.19 -14.70 -11.43
C TYR A 119 0.07 -14.65 -12.31
N ALA A 120 1.21 -14.59 -11.63
CA ALA A 120 2.34 -15.39 -12.06
C ALA A 120 1.86 -16.85 -12.05
N SER A 121 1.79 -17.47 -13.23
CA SER A 121 1.80 -18.91 -13.35
C SER A 121 3.23 -19.35 -13.01
N ASP A 122 3.37 -20.14 -11.94
CA ASP A 122 4.56 -20.95 -11.71
C ASP A 122 4.66 -21.98 -12.84
N ASP A 123 5.75 -21.94 -13.60
CA ASP A 123 6.27 -23.01 -14.45
C ASP A 123 7.73 -23.26 -14.08
#